data_AF-A0A5C8F8R3-F1
#
_entry.id   AF-A0A5C8F8R3-F1
#
_cell.length_a   1.000
_cell.length_b   1.000
_cell.length_c   1.000
_cell.angle_alpha   90.00
_cell.angle_beta   90.00
_cell.angle_gamma   90.00
#
_symmetry.space_group_name_H-M   'P 1'
#
loop_
_entity.id
_entity.type
_entity.pdbx_description
1 polymer ?
#
loop_
_entity_poly.entity_id
_entity_poly.type
_entity_poly.pdbx_seq_one_letter_code
_entity_poly.pdbx_strand_id
1 'polypeptide(L)'
;MITTPNTNSLTAKLLKSKWPRYMLEYLVYFNKNSMEKLAELTGFKVIKSYPCVKIVNLNFLYSIAKDYKQFLISQAVTVLHLIPFIKKINFPILMGELTYILKKTEDK
;
A
#
# COMPACT_ATOMS: atom_id res chain seq x y z
N MET A 1 16.54 3.99 5.29
CA MET A 1 15.39 3.96 4.35
C MET A 1 14.35 3.02 4.92
N ILE A 2 13.08 3.37 4.87
CA ILE A 2 11.97 2.50 5.32
C ILE A 2 10.83 2.55 4.31
N THR A 3 10.21 1.40 4.04
CA THR A 3 8.99 1.30 3.22
C THR A 3 7.91 0.67 4.06
N THR A 4 6.75 1.30 4.12
CA THR A 4 5.65 0.87 4.99
C THR A 4 4.30 1.17 4.33
N PRO A 5 3.22 0.44 4.66
CA PRO A 5 1.87 0.86 4.27
C PRO A 5 1.60 2.30 4.70
N ASN A 6 1.03 3.10 3.80
CA ASN A 6 0.57 4.46 4.06
C ASN A 6 -0.95 4.49 4.23
N THR A 7 -1.42 4.75 5.46
CA THR A 7 -2.85 4.81 5.78
C THR A 7 -3.59 5.98 5.11
N ASN A 8 -2.85 6.95 4.56
CA ASN A 8 -3.41 8.05 3.77
C ASN A 8 -3.38 7.82 2.25
N SER A 9 -2.98 6.63 1.79
CA SER A 9 -2.96 6.30 0.36
C SER A 9 -4.36 6.24 -0.26
N LEU A 10 -4.43 6.38 -1.59
CA LEU A 10 -5.69 6.31 -2.34
C LEU A 10 -6.40 4.96 -2.10
N THR A 11 -5.67 3.85 -2.17
CA THR A 11 -6.21 2.51 -1.93
C THR A 11 -6.67 2.32 -0.48
N ALA A 12 -5.94 2.84 0.51
CA ALA A 12 -6.38 2.83 1.90
C ALA A 12 -7.69 3.60 2.11
N LYS A 13 -7.83 4.78 1.46
CA LYS A 13 -9.06 5.60 1.55
C LYS A 13 -10.25 4.95 0.84
N LEU A 14 -10.03 4.34 -0.32
CA LEU A 14 -11.08 3.65 -1.09
C LEU A 14 -11.56 2.37 -0.40
N LEU A 15 -10.62 1.58 0.12
CA LEU A 15 -10.91 0.26 0.69
C LEU A 15 -11.20 0.29 2.19
N LYS A 16 -10.82 1.36 2.90
CA LYS A 16 -11.04 1.57 4.33
C LYS A 16 -10.64 0.31 5.13
N SER A 17 -11.51 -0.20 6.00
CA SER A 17 -11.27 -1.41 6.79
C SER A 17 -11.07 -2.69 5.98
N LYS A 18 -11.34 -2.67 4.67
CA LYS A 18 -11.12 -3.77 3.74
C LYS A 18 -9.83 -3.62 2.92
N TRP A 19 -8.97 -2.66 3.26
CA TRP A 19 -7.69 -2.50 2.58
C TRP A 19 -6.78 -3.70 2.87
N PRO A 20 -6.27 -4.43 1.84
CA PRO A 20 -5.49 -5.65 2.04
C PRO A 20 -4.17 -5.50 2.81
N ARG A 21 -3.75 -4.27 3.08
CA ARG A 21 -2.56 -4.00 3.90
C ARG A 21 -2.85 -4.02 5.40
N TYR A 22 -4.12 -3.96 5.80
CA TYR A 22 -4.51 -4.21 7.19
C TYR A 22 -4.45 -5.71 7.47
N MET A 23 -3.33 -6.17 8.02
CA MET A 23 -3.07 -7.57 8.37
C MET A 23 -2.54 -7.66 9.80
N LEU A 24 -2.74 -8.81 10.45
CA LEU A 24 -2.34 -9.00 11.86
C LEU A 24 -0.83 -8.88 12.07
N GLU A 25 -0.03 -9.16 11.04
CA GLU A 25 1.42 -9.04 11.06
C GLU A 25 1.91 -7.59 11.13
N TYR A 26 1.09 -6.61 10.72
CA TYR A 26 1.43 -5.19 10.82
C TYR A 26 0.89 -4.62 12.14
N LEU A 27 1.76 -4.58 13.15
CA LEU A 27 1.44 -4.03 14.47
C LEU A 27 1.27 -2.50 14.47
N VAL A 28 1.95 -1.80 13.56
CA VAL A 28 1.95 -0.35 13.48
C VAL A 28 1.77 0.10 12.04
N TYR A 29 0.88 1.06 11.85
CA TYR A 29 0.61 1.66 10.55
C TYR A 29 1.03 3.12 10.55
N PHE A 30 1.66 3.53 9.45
CA PHE A 30 2.18 4.89 9.31
C PHE A 30 1.43 5.65 8.23
N ASN A 31 1.46 6.97 8.34
CA ASN A 31 1.28 7.89 7.24
C ASN A 31 2.42 8.91 7.28
N LYS A 32 2.41 9.87 6.36
CA LYS A 32 3.48 10.87 6.28
C LYS A 32 3.68 11.60 7.63
N ASN A 33 2.61 12.05 8.25
CA ASN A 33 2.67 12.82 9.48
C ASN A 33 3.21 11.99 10.65
N SER A 34 2.76 10.74 10.80
CA SER A 34 3.26 9.88 11.88
C SER A 34 4.70 9.43 11.65
N MET A 35 5.13 9.24 10.39
CA MET A 35 6.53 8.94 10.07
C MET A 35 7.44 10.14 10.31
N GLU A 36 7.00 11.35 9.95
CA GLU A 36 7.73 12.58 10.25
C GLU A 36 7.87 12.78 11.75
N LYS A 37 6.81 12.52 12.53
CA LYS A 37 6.87 12.61 13.98
C LYS A 37 7.78 11.55 14.60
N LEU A 38 7.73 10.31 14.11
CA LEU A 38 8.63 9.24 14.55
C LEU A 38 10.09 9.60 14.25
N ALA A 39 10.37 10.13 13.06
CA ALA A 39 11.71 10.55 12.68
C ALA A 39 12.23 11.62 13.63
N GLU A 40 11.44 12.68 13.89
CA GLU A 40 11.80 13.74 14.84
C GLU A 40 12.15 13.18 16.23
N LEU A 41 11.28 12.32 16.78
CA LEU A 41 11.46 11.72 18.11
C LEU A 41 12.70 10.81 18.22
N THR A 42 13.23 10.35 17.09
CA THR A 42 14.36 9.40 17.04
C THR A 42 15.65 10.03 16.53
N GLY A 43 15.70 11.36 16.39
CA GLY A 43 16.89 12.07 15.90
C GLY A 43 17.11 11.95 14.39
N PHE A 44 16.04 11.77 13.62
CA PHE A 44 16.05 11.71 12.17
C PHE A 44 15.18 12.81 11.55
N LYS A 45 15.37 13.02 10.25
CA LYS A 45 14.49 13.83 9.41
C LYS A 45 14.12 13.05 8.15
N VAL A 46 12.85 13.07 7.77
CA VAL A 46 12.41 12.63 6.44
C VAL A 46 12.88 13.65 5.41
N ILE A 47 13.79 13.26 4.51
CA ILE A 47 14.30 14.14 3.45
C ILE A 47 13.63 13.90 2.10
N LYS A 48 13.01 12.73 1.92
CA LYS A 48 12.26 12.39 0.71
C LYS A 48 11.22 11.32 1.04
N SER A 49 10.06 11.39 0.40
CA SER A 49 9.10 10.28 0.35
C SER A 49 8.52 10.13 -1.05
N TYR A 50 8.21 8.90 -1.43
CA TYR A 50 7.61 8.60 -2.74
C TYR A 50 6.81 7.29 -2.70
N PRO A 51 5.68 7.23 -3.42
CA PRO A 51 4.84 6.04 -3.43
C PRO A 51 5.53 4.90 -4.17
N CYS A 52 5.22 3.66 -3.78
CA CYS A 52 5.72 2.48 -4.48
C CYS A 52 4.71 2.01 -5.52
N VAL A 53 5.19 1.76 -6.73
CA VAL A 53 4.41 1.10 -7.79
C VAL A 53 4.73 -0.39 -7.75
N LYS A 54 3.68 -1.21 -7.75
CA LYS A 54 3.80 -2.67 -7.93
C LYS A 54 3.31 -3.03 -9.31
N ILE A 55 4.06 -3.88 -10.00
CA ILE A 55 3.59 -4.51 -11.24
C ILE A 55 2.82 -5.76 -10.83
N VAL A 56 1.53 -5.78 -11.13
CA VAL A 56 0.63 -6.89 -10.81
C VAL A 56 -0.17 -7.29 -12.05
N ASN A 57 -0.85 -8.42 -11.98
CA ASN A 57 -1.82 -8.83 -12.98
C ASN A 57 -3.15 -9.18 -12.32
N LEU A 58 -4.13 -9.51 -13.15
CA LEU A 58 -5.47 -9.82 -12.67
C LEU A 58 -5.54 -11.15 -11.90
N ASN A 59 -4.63 -12.11 -12.15
CA ASN A 59 -4.53 -13.31 -11.30
C ASN A 59 -4.18 -12.95 -9.85
N PHE A 60 -3.24 -12.04 -9.65
CA PHE A 60 -2.85 -11.54 -8.33
C PHE A 60 -4.00 -10.76 -7.66
N LEU A 61 -4.67 -9.87 -8.39
CA LEU A 61 -5.83 -9.16 -7.82
C LEU A 61 -6.97 -10.13 -7.50
N TYR A 62 -7.17 -11.16 -8.32
CA TYR A 62 -8.20 -12.17 -8.09
C TYR A 62 -7.92 -13.01 -6.84
N SER A 63 -6.66 -13.35 -6.54
CA SER A 63 -6.34 -14.05 -5.29
C SER A 63 -6.69 -13.21 -4.07
N ILE A 64 -6.42 -11.89 -4.10
CA ILE A 64 -6.83 -10.96 -3.04
C ILE A 64 -8.35 -10.84 -2.97
N ALA A 65 -9.02 -10.68 -4.12
CA ALA A 65 -10.46 -10.46 -4.21
C ALA A 65 -11.29 -11.59 -3.57
N LYS A 66 -10.78 -12.84 -3.61
CA LYS A 66 -11.43 -14.00 -2.99
C LYS A 66 -11.63 -13.87 -1.48
N ASP A 67 -10.77 -13.12 -0.81
CA ASP A 67 -10.85 -12.92 0.64
C ASP A 67 -11.84 -11.80 1.03
N TYR A 68 -12.26 -10.99 0.04
CA TYR A 68 -13.11 -9.80 0.24
C TYR A 68 -14.38 -9.84 -0.61
N LYS A 69 -15.04 -11.00 -0.74
CA LYS A 69 -16.17 -11.27 -1.67
C LYS A 69 -17.34 -10.27 -1.63
N GLN A 70 -17.51 -9.54 -0.53
CA GLN A 70 -18.65 -8.62 -0.31
C GLN A 70 -18.44 -7.22 -0.92
N PHE A 71 -17.33 -6.99 -1.63
CA PHE A 71 -16.93 -5.67 -2.09
C PHE A 71 -17.11 -5.50 -3.60
N LEU A 72 -17.58 -4.34 -4.06
CA LEU A 72 -17.84 -4.11 -5.49
C LEU A 72 -16.59 -4.32 -6.36
N ILE A 73 -15.41 -3.91 -5.86
CA ILE A 73 -14.15 -4.11 -6.58
C ILE A 73 -13.79 -5.60 -6.67
N SER A 74 -14.06 -6.41 -5.63
CA SER A 74 -13.76 -7.85 -5.69
C SER A 74 -14.68 -8.58 -6.68
N GLN A 75 -15.94 -8.13 -6.81
CA GLN A 75 -16.85 -8.61 -7.85
C GLN A 75 -16.36 -8.23 -9.25
N ALA A 76 -15.98 -6.96 -9.47
CA ALA A 76 -15.44 -6.51 -10.76
C ALA A 76 -14.18 -7.29 -11.16
N VAL A 77 -13.24 -7.47 -10.23
CA VAL A 77 -12.02 -8.27 -10.45
C VAL A 77 -12.38 -9.73 -10.79
N THR A 78 -13.38 -10.31 -10.13
CA THR A 78 -13.83 -11.69 -10.39
C THR A 78 -14.43 -11.83 -11.80
N VAL A 79 -15.27 -10.87 -12.23
CA VAL A 79 -15.86 -10.86 -13.57
C VAL A 79 -14.79 -10.66 -14.64
N LEU A 80 -13.91 -9.67 -14.46
CA LEU A 80 -12.79 -9.42 -15.37
C LEU A 80 -11.87 -10.66 -15.45
N HIS A 81 -11.68 -11.37 -14.34
CA HIS A 81 -10.86 -12.57 -14.32
C HIS A 81 -11.42 -13.66 -15.23
N LEU A 82 -12.69 -13.65 -15.65
CA LEU A 82 -13.22 -14.64 -16.59
C LEU A 82 -12.64 -14.49 -18.01
N ILE A 83 -12.21 -13.28 -18.39
CA ILE A 83 -11.73 -12.97 -19.73
C ILE A 83 -10.27 -13.46 -19.89
N PRO A 84 -9.99 -14.49 -20.71
CA PRO A 84 -8.71 -15.20 -20.72
C PRO A 84 -7.50 -14.33 -21.11
N PHE A 85 -7.67 -13.38 -22.02
CA PHE A 85 -6.57 -12.57 -22.54
C PHE A 85 -6.06 -11.53 -21.54
N ILE A 86 -6.92 -11.00 -20.67
CA ILE A 86 -6.53 -9.94 -19.72
C ILE A 86 -5.95 -10.47 -18.41
N LYS A 87 -6.12 -11.77 -18.11
CA LYS A 87 -5.73 -12.35 -16.81
C LYS A 87 -4.23 -12.19 -16.50
N LYS A 88 -3.40 -12.21 -17.54
CA LYS A 88 -1.93 -12.18 -17.47
C LYS A 88 -1.32 -10.83 -17.83
N ILE A 89 -2.13 -9.84 -18.21
CA ILE A 89 -1.61 -8.51 -18.54
C ILE A 89 -1.09 -7.89 -17.25
N ASN A 90 0.20 -7.54 -17.28
CA ASN A 90 0.86 -6.83 -16.20
C ASN A 90 0.53 -5.34 -16.30
N PHE A 91 0.16 -4.73 -15.18
CA PHE A 91 -0.07 -3.30 -15.10
C PHE A 91 0.46 -2.73 -13.78
N PRO A 92 0.90 -1.46 -13.78
CA PRO A 92 1.33 -0.78 -12.57
C PRO A 92 0.12 -0.43 -11.69
N ILE A 93 0.23 -0.68 -10.39
CA ILE A 93 -0.74 -0.23 -9.39
C ILE A 93 -0.03 0.38 -8.18
N LEU A 94 -0.64 1.40 -7.61
CA LEU A 94 -0.30 1.91 -6.29
C LEU A 94 -1.07 1.12 -5.25
N MET A 95 -0.46 0.12 -4.61
CA MET A 95 -1.14 -0.64 -3.55
C MET A 95 -1.22 0.12 -2.22
N GLY A 96 -0.50 1.24 -2.11
CA GLY A 96 -0.58 2.19 -1.00
C GLY A 96 0.61 2.13 -0.05
N GLU A 97 1.73 1.52 -0.46
CA GLU A 97 3.02 1.65 0.20
C GLU A 97 3.68 2.99 -0.10
N LEU A 98 4.45 3.49 0.86
CA LEU A 98 5.23 4.71 0.75
C LEU A 98 6.65 4.46 1.28
N THR A 99 7.66 4.83 0.49
CA THR A 99 9.07 4.79 0.89
C THR A 99 9.48 6.13 1.46
N TYR A 100 10.24 6.11 2.54
CA TYR A 100 10.84 7.27 3.19
C TYR A 100 12.36 7.14 3.21
N ILE A 101 13.03 8.22 2.81
CA ILE A 101 14.46 8.41 3.00
C ILE A 101 14.65 9.27 4.24
N LEU A 102 15.35 8.71 5.23
CA LEU A 102 15.63 9.33 6.52
C LEU A 102 17.10 9.71 6.57
N LYS A 103 17.40 10.90 7.08
CA LYS A 103 18.76 11.36 7.39
C LYS A 103 18.86 11.54 8.90
N LYS A 104 19.95 11.07 9.53
CA LYS A 104 20.24 11.39 10.93
C LYS A 104 20.42 12.91 11.05
N THR A 105 19.76 13.51 12.03
CA THR A 105 19.99 14.91 12.39
C THR A 105 21.31 14.97 13.15
N GLU A 106 22.18 15.93 12.84
CA GLU A 106 23.42 16.12 13.59
C GLU A 106 23.07 16.39 15.07
N ASP A 107 23.77 15.71 15.97
CA ASP A 107 23.63 15.96 17.40
C ASP A 107 24.09 17.41 17.63
N LYS A 108 23.19 18.25 18.15
CA LYS A 108 23.53 19.65 18.51
C LYS A 108 24.49 19.69 19.68
#